data_AF-A0A653UQ97-F1
#
_entry.id   AF-A0A653UQ97-F1
#
_cell.length_a   1.000
_cell.length_b   1.000
_cell.length_c   1.000
_cell.angle_alpha   90.00
_cell.angle_beta   90.00
_cell.angle_gamma   90.00
#
_symmetry.space_group_name_H-M   'P 1'
#
loop_
_entity.id
_entity.type
_entity.pdbx_description
1 polymer ?
#
loop_
_entity_poly.entity_id
_entity_poly.type
_entity_poly.pdbx_seq_one_letter_code
_entity_poly.pdbx_strand_id
1 'polypeptide(L)'
;MYFDEIQLLRWMKGDKLAVEYIEIICDVAHKWDDLIDKDKVLSDDDINKLFFDILIKLPRNTFYRKNFEHMNSVLMNAISNWQVATQLEREGGDYETSIAFILRSSYVDLITQAALICGGNKWACQVGKEVRKITHNETYEGYLTNLATEKNARLAKK
;
A
#
# COMPACT_ATOMS: atom_id res chain seq x y z
N MET A 1 -12.85 -2.64 -0.73
CA MET A 1 -11.81 -2.93 -1.73
C MET A 1 -11.23 -1.60 -2.20
N TYR A 2 -9.92 -1.39 -2.09
CA TYR A 2 -9.29 -0.07 -2.32
C TYR A 2 -9.25 0.35 -3.80
N PHE A 3 -9.33 -0.63 -4.69
CA PHE A 3 -9.46 -0.44 -6.12
C PHE A 3 -10.68 -1.21 -6.59
N ASP A 4 -11.29 -0.74 -7.68
CA ASP A 4 -12.38 -1.44 -8.34
C ASP A 4 -11.91 -2.81 -8.90
N GLU A 5 -12.72 -3.85 -8.72
CA GLU A 5 -12.38 -5.23 -9.12
C GLU A 5 -12.17 -5.36 -10.63
N ILE A 6 -13.04 -4.72 -11.41
CA ILE A 6 -12.94 -4.74 -12.88
C ILE A 6 -11.63 -4.06 -13.31
N GLN A 7 -11.27 -2.96 -12.66
CA GLN A 7 -10.04 -2.23 -12.90
C GLN A 7 -8.79 -3.04 -12.53
N LEU A 8 -8.80 -3.73 -11.38
CA LEU A 8 -7.69 -4.61 -10.97
C LEU A 8 -7.52 -5.78 -11.94
N LEU A 9 -8.62 -6.44 -12.34
CA LEU A 9 -8.59 -7.51 -13.34
C LEU A 9 -8.02 -7.03 -14.67
N ARG A 10 -8.40 -5.83 -15.11
CA ARG A 10 -7.81 -5.23 -16.32
C ARG A 10 -6.30 -5.07 -16.18
N TRP A 11 -5.86 -4.44 -15.09
CA TRP A 11 -4.43 -4.21 -14.83
C TRP A 11 -3.63 -5.51 -14.77
N MET A 12 -4.20 -6.59 -14.22
CA MET A 12 -3.56 -7.90 -14.13
C MET A 12 -3.79 -8.79 -15.35
N LYS A 13 -4.28 -8.25 -16.48
CA LYS A 13 -4.56 -9.01 -17.71
C LYS A 13 -5.48 -10.23 -17.49
N GLY A 14 -6.39 -10.14 -16.52
CA GLY A 14 -7.33 -11.20 -16.16
C GLY A 14 -6.76 -12.25 -15.19
N ASP A 15 -5.52 -12.11 -14.71
CA ASP A 15 -4.96 -13.00 -13.69
C ASP A 15 -5.60 -12.73 -12.32
N LYS A 16 -6.56 -13.59 -11.95
CA LYS A 16 -7.29 -13.51 -10.69
C LYS A 16 -6.41 -13.75 -9.46
N LEU A 17 -5.33 -14.52 -9.60
CA LEU A 17 -4.42 -14.82 -8.50
C LEU A 17 -3.52 -13.62 -8.21
N ALA A 18 -3.14 -12.87 -9.25
CA ALA A 18 -2.46 -11.59 -9.11
C ALA A 18 -3.38 -10.54 -8.45
N VAL A 19 -4.66 -10.49 -8.84
CA VAL A 19 -5.65 -9.61 -8.18
C VAL A 19 -5.79 -9.95 -6.70
N GLU A 20 -6.01 -11.23 -6.36
CA GLU A 20 -6.11 -11.68 -4.97
C GLU A 20 -4.86 -11.30 -4.16
N TYR A 21 -3.67 -11.44 -4.74
CA TYR A 21 -2.42 -11.02 -4.10
C TYR A 21 -2.40 -9.51 -3.79
N ILE A 22 -2.77 -8.67 -4.76
CA ILE A 22 -2.80 -7.21 -4.60
C ILE A 22 -3.83 -6.81 -3.55
N GLU A 23 -5.01 -7.43 -3.54
CA GLU A 23 -6.03 -7.15 -2.54
C GLU A 23 -5.55 -7.48 -1.13
N ILE A 24 -4.95 -8.67 -0.93
CA ILE A 24 -4.41 -9.08 0.36
C ILE A 24 -3.36 -8.08 0.82
N ILE A 25 -2.38 -7.75 -0.02
CA ILE A 25 -1.24 -6.94 0.43
C ILE A 25 -1.63 -5.47 0.68
N CYS A 26 -2.58 -4.92 -0.09
CA CYS A 26 -3.11 -3.58 0.17
C CYS A 26 -3.96 -3.53 1.45
N ASP A 27 -4.79 -4.54 1.72
CA ASP A 27 -5.54 -4.64 2.99
C ASP A 27 -4.59 -4.74 4.18
N VAL A 28 -3.53 -5.55 4.04
CA VAL A 28 -2.48 -5.69 5.07
C VAL A 28 -1.76 -4.37 5.31
N ALA A 29 -1.32 -3.67 4.25
CA ALA A 29 -0.58 -2.43 4.38
C ALA A 29 -1.39 -1.35 5.13
N HIS A 30 -2.67 -1.16 4.76
CA HIS A 30 -3.51 -0.16 5.41
C HIS A 30 -3.84 -0.50 6.86
N LYS A 31 -4.12 -1.77 7.17
CA LYS A 31 -4.38 -2.17 8.56
C LYS A 31 -3.12 -2.09 9.43
N TRP A 32 -1.95 -2.36 8.86
CA TRP A 32 -0.69 -2.14 9.57
C TRP A 32 -0.49 -0.65 9.87
N ASP A 33 -0.75 0.23 8.89
CA ASP A 33 -0.71 1.68 9.08
C ASP A 33 -1.66 2.13 10.21
N ASP A 34 -2.94 1.73 10.16
CA ASP A 34 -3.95 2.04 11.19
C ASP A 34 -3.51 1.59 12.61
N LEU A 35 -2.91 0.39 12.73
CA LEU A 35 -2.41 -0.13 14.01
C LEU A 35 -1.25 0.71 14.58
N ILE A 36 -0.42 1.27 13.71
CA ILE A 36 0.76 2.05 14.08
C ILE A 36 0.39 3.49 14.42
N ASP A 37 -0.53 4.05 13.65
CA ASP A 37 -0.96 5.43 13.77
C ASP A 37 -2.06 5.64 14.82
N LYS A 38 -2.74 4.56 15.22
CA LYS A 38 -3.73 4.53 16.31
C LYS A 38 -4.85 5.56 16.14
N ASP A 39 -5.14 5.90 14.91
CA ASP A 39 -6.17 6.85 14.49
C ASP A 39 -7.49 6.14 14.18
N LYS A 40 -7.44 4.87 13.77
CA LYS A 40 -8.61 3.97 13.60
C LYS A 40 -8.63 2.83 14.63
N VAL A 41 -9.84 2.39 14.97
CA VAL A 41 -10.06 1.21 15.82
C VAL A 41 -10.36 0.03 14.91
N LEU A 42 -9.48 -0.98 14.93
CA LEU A 42 -9.73 -2.26 14.28
C LEU A 42 -10.48 -3.19 15.25
N SER A 43 -11.45 -3.94 14.72
CA SER A 43 -12.13 -4.97 15.50
C SER A 43 -11.24 -6.19 15.72
N ASP A 44 -11.57 -7.02 16.71
CA ASP A 44 -10.88 -8.30 16.94
C ASP A 44 -10.92 -9.18 15.68
N ASP A 45 -12.04 -9.15 14.94
CA ASP A 45 -12.20 -9.89 13.68
C ASP A 45 -11.27 -9.35 12.58
N ASP A 46 -11.09 -8.03 12.49
CA ASP A 46 -10.14 -7.42 11.54
C ASP A 46 -8.71 -7.86 11.83
N ILE A 47 -8.33 -7.88 13.11
CA ILE A 47 -7.00 -8.30 13.56
C ILE A 47 -6.80 -9.80 13.28
N ASN A 48 -7.76 -10.65 13.65
CA ASN A 48 -7.70 -12.08 13.38
C ASN A 48 -7.59 -12.38 11.88
N LYS A 49 -8.38 -11.69 11.05
CA LYS A 49 -8.32 -11.79 9.59
C LYS A 49 -6.96 -11.35 9.06
N LEU A 50 -6.43 -10.21 9.53
CA LEU A 50 -5.13 -9.68 9.12
C LEU A 50 -4.03 -10.73 9.33
N PHE A 51 -3.95 -11.31 10.52
CA PHE A 51 -2.95 -12.35 10.82
C PHE A 51 -3.17 -13.62 10.01
N PHE A 52 -4.41 -14.07 9.80
CA PHE A 52 -4.69 -15.22 8.94
C PHE A 52 -4.26 -14.96 7.49
N ASP A 53 -4.54 -13.77 6.96
CA ASP A 53 -4.17 -13.42 5.59
C ASP A 53 -2.65 -13.39 5.40
N ILE A 54 -1.89 -12.82 6.36
CA ILE A 54 -0.42 -12.75 6.29
C ILE A 54 0.21 -14.13 6.47
N LEU A 55 -0.23 -14.90 7.48
CA LEU A 55 0.42 -16.16 7.85
C LEU A 55 -0.01 -17.33 6.97
N ILE A 56 -1.23 -17.29 6.42
CA ILE A 56 -1.82 -18.42 5.70
C ILE A 56 -2.12 -18.09 4.25
N LYS A 57 -2.90 -17.05 3.94
CA LYS A 57 -3.36 -16.82 2.56
C LYS A 57 -2.24 -16.32 1.65
N LEU A 58 -1.53 -15.28 2.06
CA LEU A 58 -0.44 -14.67 1.31
C LEU A 58 0.63 -15.68 0.89
N PRO A 59 1.23 -16.48 1.79
CA PRO A 59 2.24 -17.48 1.40
C PRO A 59 1.65 -18.65 0.58
N ARG A 60 0.33 -18.83 0.54
CA ARG A 60 -0.34 -19.85 -0.28
C ARG A 60 -0.80 -19.33 -1.64
N ASN A 61 -0.88 -18.02 -1.85
CA ASN A 61 -1.27 -17.44 -3.13
C ASN A 61 -0.27 -17.87 -4.23
N THR A 62 -0.81 -18.45 -5.31
CA THR A 62 0.02 -19.09 -6.35
C THR A 62 0.78 -18.07 -7.19
N PHE A 63 0.21 -16.89 -7.43
CA PHE A 63 0.91 -15.80 -8.13
C PHE A 63 2.13 -15.33 -7.33
N TYR A 64 1.93 -15.08 -6.02
CA TYR A 64 3.02 -14.65 -5.14
C TYR A 64 4.11 -15.70 -5.02
N ARG A 65 3.76 -16.98 -4.81
CA ARG A 65 4.74 -18.07 -4.72
C ARG A 65 5.59 -18.22 -5.98
N LYS A 66 4.99 -18.11 -7.16
CA LYS A 66 5.71 -18.24 -8.44
C LYS A 66 6.65 -17.07 -8.69
N ASN A 67 6.34 -15.90 -8.15
CA ASN A 67 7.08 -14.65 -8.37
C ASN A 67 7.72 -14.13 -7.07
N PHE A 68 7.99 -15.04 -6.11
CA PHE A 68 8.31 -14.66 -4.74
C PHE A 68 9.53 -13.76 -4.66
N GLU A 69 10.65 -14.14 -5.27
CA GLU A 69 11.89 -13.36 -5.23
C GLU A 69 11.69 -11.90 -5.71
N HIS A 70 10.93 -11.72 -6.79
CA HIS A 70 10.63 -10.40 -7.35
C HIS A 70 9.69 -9.61 -6.46
N MET A 71 8.53 -10.19 -6.15
CA MET A 71 7.47 -9.48 -5.41
C MET A 71 7.82 -9.26 -3.94
N ASN A 72 8.54 -10.19 -3.31
CA ASN A 72 9.02 -10.05 -1.94
C ASN A 72 10.06 -8.93 -1.83
N SER A 73 10.95 -8.78 -2.81
CA SER A 73 11.91 -7.67 -2.83
C SER A 73 11.21 -6.31 -2.94
N VAL A 74 10.18 -6.20 -3.79
CA VAL A 74 9.38 -4.96 -3.92
C VAL A 74 8.60 -4.68 -2.63
N LEU A 75 8.03 -5.71 -2.00
CA LEU A 75 7.32 -5.58 -0.74
C LEU A 75 8.26 -5.11 0.38
N MET A 76 9.46 -5.70 0.47
CA MET A 76 10.49 -5.29 1.42
C MET A 76 10.81 -3.81 1.27
N ASN A 77 11.05 -3.34 0.03
CA ASN A 77 11.32 -1.93 -0.23
C ASN A 77 10.14 -1.01 0.13
N ALA A 78 8.90 -1.43 -0.19
CA ALA A 78 7.71 -0.67 0.16
C ALA A 78 7.55 -0.50 1.69
N ILE A 79 7.80 -1.56 2.46
CA ILE A 79 7.77 -1.52 3.93
C ILE A 79 8.84 -0.56 4.46
N SER A 80 10.08 -0.69 3.98
CA SER A 80 11.17 0.20 4.39
C SER A 80 10.86 1.67 4.07
N ASN A 81 10.35 1.95 2.87
CA ASN A 81 9.98 3.32 2.47
C ASN A 81 8.85 3.89 3.33
N TRP A 82 7.84 3.08 3.68
CA TRP A 82 6.78 3.51 4.59
C TRP A 82 7.34 3.84 5.99
N GLN A 83 8.19 2.97 6.56
CA GLN A 83 8.82 3.24 7.86
C GLN A 83 9.67 4.51 7.87
N VAL A 84 10.44 4.73 6.79
CA VAL A 84 11.24 5.96 6.60
C VAL A 84 10.31 7.18 6.49
N ALA A 85 9.25 7.10 5.70
CA ALA A 85 8.27 8.18 5.55
C ALA A 85 7.64 8.55 6.90
N THR A 86 7.21 7.55 7.68
CA THR A 86 6.63 7.76 9.02
C THR A 86 7.62 8.47 9.96
N GLN A 87 8.91 8.15 9.89
CA GLN A 87 9.92 8.84 10.69
C GLN A 87 10.11 10.29 10.24
N LEU A 88 10.22 10.52 8.93
CA LEU A 88 10.35 11.86 8.34
C LEU A 88 9.17 12.78 8.72
N GLU A 89 7.94 12.25 8.75
CA GLU A 89 6.75 13.02 9.21
C GLU A 89 6.80 13.40 10.69
N ARG A 90 7.33 12.50 11.52
CA ARG A 90 7.32 12.66 12.98
C ARG A 90 8.43 13.58 13.48
N GLU A 91 9.59 13.52 12.82
CA GLU A 91 10.84 14.15 13.26
C GLU A 91 11.27 15.34 12.39
N GLY A 92 10.82 15.38 11.13
CA GLY A 92 11.25 16.37 10.13
C GLY A 92 10.42 17.65 10.07
N GLY A 93 10.75 18.50 9.09
CA GLY A 93 10.01 19.72 8.74
C GLY A 93 9.30 19.61 7.39
N ASP A 94 9.00 20.76 6.79
CA ASP A 94 8.24 20.83 5.53
C ASP A 94 8.94 20.09 4.38
N TYR A 95 10.26 20.14 4.32
CA TYR A 95 11.05 19.45 3.29
C TYR A 95 10.94 17.93 3.45
N GLU A 96 11.19 17.40 4.65
CA GLU A 96 11.08 15.98 4.96
C GLU A 96 9.65 15.45 4.76
N THR A 97 8.65 16.27 5.08
CA THR A 97 7.23 15.96 4.86
C THR A 97 6.93 15.79 3.37
N SER A 98 7.54 16.59 2.50
CA SER A 98 7.40 16.44 1.05
C SER A 98 8.02 15.14 0.53
N ILE A 99 9.13 14.68 1.14
CA ILE A 99 9.75 13.39 0.83
C ILE A 99 8.84 12.25 1.30
N ALA A 100 8.33 12.34 2.53
CA ALA A 100 7.43 11.34 3.10
C ALA A 100 6.17 11.13 2.25
N PHE A 101 5.60 12.22 1.71
CA PHE A 101 4.45 12.15 0.80
C PHE A 101 4.72 11.23 -0.41
N ILE A 102 5.92 11.30 -0.99
CA ILE A 102 6.30 10.44 -2.11
C ILE A 102 6.53 9.00 -1.65
N LEU A 103 7.32 8.81 -0.59
CA LEU A 103 7.76 7.49 -0.14
C LEU A 103 6.62 6.63 0.42
N ARG A 104 5.65 7.21 1.13
CA ARG A 104 4.56 6.45 1.77
C ARG A 104 3.71 5.68 0.77
N SER A 105 3.64 6.18 -0.46
CA SER A 105 2.88 5.56 -1.54
C SER A 105 3.64 4.44 -2.25
N SER A 106 4.85 4.06 -1.81
CA SER A 106 5.65 3.01 -2.47
C SER A 106 4.98 1.63 -2.52
N TYR A 107 3.96 1.35 -1.69
CA TYR A 107 3.18 0.11 -1.81
C TYR A 107 2.51 -0.04 -3.19
N VAL A 108 2.23 1.07 -3.88
CA VAL A 108 1.65 1.10 -5.24
C VAL A 108 2.58 0.47 -6.28
N ASP A 109 3.89 0.41 -6.00
CA ASP A 109 4.84 -0.26 -6.87
C ASP A 109 4.58 -1.78 -6.93
N LEU A 110 3.95 -2.38 -5.91
CA LEU A 110 3.50 -3.78 -5.96
C LEU A 110 2.50 -4.00 -7.10
N ILE A 111 1.58 -3.06 -7.33
CA ILE A 111 0.59 -3.13 -8.41
C ILE A 111 1.29 -2.99 -9.77
N THR A 112 2.22 -2.04 -9.88
CA THR A 112 2.98 -1.81 -11.11
C THR A 112 3.84 -3.03 -11.46
N GLN A 113 4.48 -3.66 -10.47
CA GLN A 113 5.33 -4.82 -10.64
C GLN A 113 4.52 -6.11 -10.89
N ALA A 114 3.32 -6.25 -10.30
CA ALA A 114 2.40 -7.32 -10.67
C ALA A 114 1.93 -7.18 -12.13
N ALA A 115 1.62 -5.95 -12.57
CA ALA A 115 1.27 -5.66 -13.96
C ALA A 115 2.44 -5.92 -14.93
N LEU A 116 3.69 -5.71 -14.50
CA LEU A 116 4.88 -6.10 -15.26
C LEU A 116 4.92 -7.60 -15.51
N ILE A 117 4.69 -8.41 -14.48
CA ILE A 117 4.65 -9.87 -14.61
C ILE A 117 3.50 -10.30 -15.54
N CYS A 118 2.32 -9.68 -15.41
CA CYS A 118 1.13 -10.08 -16.17
C CYS A 118 1.15 -9.60 -17.63
N GLY A 119 1.73 -8.44 -17.93
CA GLY A 119 1.57 -7.77 -19.22
C GLY A 119 2.84 -7.16 -19.82
N GLY A 120 3.99 -7.31 -19.17
CA GLY A 120 5.28 -6.78 -19.62
C GLY A 120 5.46 -5.27 -19.40
N ASN A 121 6.66 -4.78 -19.74
CA ASN A 121 7.13 -3.46 -19.33
C ASN A 121 6.25 -2.29 -19.79
N LYS A 122 5.85 -2.28 -21.07
CA LYS A 122 5.00 -1.20 -21.60
C LYS A 122 3.65 -1.12 -20.88
N TRP A 123 3.08 -2.28 -20.55
CA TRP A 123 1.83 -2.36 -19.82
C TRP A 123 2.01 -1.88 -18.38
N ALA A 124 3.06 -2.32 -17.70
CA ALA A 124 3.41 -1.87 -16.36
C ALA A 124 3.51 -0.34 -16.28
N CYS A 125 4.19 0.31 -17.22
CA CYS A 125 4.29 1.78 -17.24
C CYS A 125 2.92 2.46 -17.41
N GLN A 126 2.03 1.89 -18.22
CA GLN A 126 0.66 2.41 -18.36
C GLN A 126 -0.12 2.26 -17.05
N VAL A 127 -0.10 1.06 -16.46
CA VAL A 127 -0.77 0.79 -15.18
C VAL A 127 -0.22 1.68 -14.08
N GLY A 128 1.11 1.81 -13.98
CA GLY A 128 1.81 2.66 -13.01
C GLY A 128 1.34 4.11 -13.06
N LYS A 129 1.20 4.67 -14.27
CA LYS A 129 0.63 6.02 -14.45
C LYS A 129 -0.80 6.12 -13.95
N GLU A 130 -1.64 5.13 -14.23
CA GLU A 130 -3.06 5.13 -13.85
C GLU A 130 -3.23 5.00 -12.34
N VAL A 131 -2.56 4.02 -11.72
CA VAL A 131 -2.67 3.75 -10.29
C VAL A 131 -2.13 4.91 -9.46
N ARG A 132 -1.01 5.55 -9.87
CA ARG A 132 -0.45 6.72 -9.17
C ARG A 132 -1.40 7.90 -9.17
N LYS A 133 -2.17 8.12 -10.24
CA LYS A 133 -3.19 9.17 -10.28
C LYS A 133 -4.32 8.93 -9.30
N ILE A 134 -4.71 7.67 -9.11
CA ILE A 134 -5.77 7.29 -8.17
C ILE A 134 -5.26 7.45 -6.73
N THR A 135 -4.06 6.94 -6.43
CA THR A 135 -3.55 6.96 -5.05
C THR A 135 -3.08 8.33 -4.56
N HIS A 136 -2.78 9.26 -5.46
CA HIS A 136 -2.41 10.65 -5.11
C HIS A 136 -3.54 11.64 -5.38
N ASN A 137 -4.78 11.18 -5.50
CA ASN A 137 -5.92 12.06 -5.78
C ASN A 137 -6.19 13.06 -4.64
N GLU A 138 -5.72 12.80 -3.42
CA GLU A 138 -5.80 13.76 -2.31
C GLU A 138 -4.91 15.00 -2.49
N THR A 139 -3.96 14.95 -3.44
CA THR A 139 -2.92 15.98 -3.66
C THR A 139 -2.00 16.20 -2.45
N TYR A 140 -0.92 16.96 -2.64
CA TYR A 140 -0.02 17.28 -1.54
C TYR A 140 -0.69 18.17 -0.48
N GLU A 141 -1.56 19.11 -0.89
CA GLU A 141 -2.27 19.99 0.04
C GLU A 141 -3.28 19.23 0.93
N GLY A 142 -4.01 18.27 0.33
CA GLY A 142 -4.92 17.41 1.09
C GLY A 142 -4.17 16.52 2.07
N TYR A 143 -3.04 15.96 1.63
CA TYR A 143 -2.15 15.20 2.51
C TYR A 143 -1.68 16.01 3.73
N LEU A 144 -1.22 17.25 3.54
CA LEU A 144 -0.81 18.12 4.66
C LEU A 144 -1.96 18.39 5.64
N THR A 145 -3.18 18.56 5.11
CA THR A 145 -4.39 18.77 5.92
C THR A 145 -4.74 17.53 6.76
N ASN A 146 -4.66 16.34 6.16
CA ASN A 146 -4.90 15.07 6.83
C ASN A 146 -3.86 14.83 7.93
N LEU A 147 -2.57 15.01 7.61
CA LEU A 147 -1.47 14.84 8.56
C LEU A 147 -1.60 15.76 9.77
N ALA A 148 -1.98 17.03 9.57
CA ALA A 148 -2.23 17.96 10.67
C ALA A 148 -3.41 17.51 11.56
N THR A 149 -4.48 16.99 10.95
CA THR A 149 -5.66 16.48 11.65
C THR A 149 -5.30 15.27 12.51
N GLU A 150 -4.57 14.31 11.96
CA GLU A 150 -4.08 13.12 12.66
C GLU A 150 -3.16 13.47 13.83
N LYS A 151 -2.23 14.41 13.62
CA LYS A 151 -1.32 14.89 14.67
C LYS A 151 -2.10 15.47 15.85
N ASN A 152 -3.13 16.27 15.58
CA ASN A 152 -4.00 16.83 16.61
C ASN A 152 -4.80 15.74 17.35
N ALA A 153 -5.35 14.76 16.63
CA ALA A 153 -6.08 13.64 17.23
C ALA A 153 -5.18 12.79 18.15
N ARG A 154 -3.91 12.56 17.77
CA ARG A 154 -2.93 11.84 18.60
C ARG A 154 -2.58 12.60 19.88
N LEU A 155 -2.44 13.93 19.80
CA LEU A 155 -2.19 14.76 20.97
C LEU A 155 -3.37 14.78 21.94
N ALA A 156 -4.61 14.76 21.44
CA ALA A 156 -5.82 14.74 22.26
C ALA A 156 -6.06 13.41 23.01
N LYS A 157 -5.40 12.31 22.59
CA LYS A 157 -5.48 10.98 23.23
C LYS A 157 -4.39 10.74 24.29
N LYS A 158 -3.43 11.66 24.46
CA LYS A 158 -2.39 11.59 25.50
C LYS A 158 -2.82 12.33 26.76
#